data_AF-M1MF09-F1
#
_entry.id   AF-M1MF09-F1
#
_cell.length_a   1.000
_cell.length_b   1.000
_cell.length_c   1.000
_cell.angle_alpha   90.00
_cell.angle_beta   90.00
_cell.angle_gamma   90.00
#
_symmetry.space_group_name_H-M   'P 1'
#
loop_
_entity.id
_entity.type
_entity.pdbx_description
1 polymer ?
#
loop_
_entity_poly.entity_id
_entity_poly.type
_entity_poly.pdbx_seq_one_letter_code
_entity_poly.pdbx_strand_id
1 'polypeptide(L)'
;MFDDTKFKMIDTKHERDLIHYVWTRFVTLTGKVNLEVDLHISKNIPYTIETLVIKFNRGIDQIKLGLDILIELEMIKLTEDNIYRVKKNKKVKKNKKKEQNIDAIDEDVEDIRIVCFYDGDEERPLGVGERVVQKWSF
;
A
#
# COMPACT_ATOMS: atom_id res chain seq x y z
N MET A 1 -9.54 5.13 -3.39
CA MET A 1 -9.23 3.70 -3.27
C MET A 1 -10.24 2.87 -4.06
N PHE A 2 -11.55 2.99 -3.83
CA PHE A 2 -12.59 2.18 -4.50
C PHE A 2 -12.89 2.50 -5.98
N ASP A 3 -12.33 3.58 -6.53
CA ASP A 3 -12.50 3.94 -7.94
C ASP A 3 -11.40 3.40 -8.87
N ASP A 4 -10.45 2.61 -8.36
CA ASP A 4 -9.48 1.94 -9.22
C ASP A 4 -10.15 0.79 -9.98
N THR A 5 -9.96 0.75 -11.30
CA THR A 5 -10.45 -0.31 -12.17
C THR A 5 -10.00 -1.69 -11.68
N LYS A 6 -8.80 -1.80 -11.11
CA LYS A 6 -8.27 -3.07 -10.58
C LYS A 6 -9.05 -3.54 -9.35
N PHE A 7 -9.43 -2.65 -8.44
CA PHE A 7 -10.26 -3.05 -7.29
C PHE A 7 -11.66 -3.47 -7.73
N LYS A 8 -12.24 -2.79 -8.73
CA LYS A 8 -13.52 -3.23 -9.33
C LYS A 8 -13.41 -4.62 -9.96
N MET A 9 -12.26 -4.98 -10.55
CA MET A 9 -12.00 -6.33 -11.05
C MET A 9 -11.84 -7.36 -9.92
N ILE A 10 -11.32 -6.96 -8.76
CA ILE A 10 -11.24 -7.84 -7.58
C ILE A 10 -12.64 -8.07 -7.01
N ASP A 11 -13.48 -7.03 -6.96
CA ASP A 11 -14.82 -7.09 -6.38
C ASP A 11 -15.78 -8.05 -7.10
N THR A 12 -15.49 -8.40 -8.37
CA THR A 12 -16.26 -9.39 -9.13
C THR A 12 -15.87 -10.84 -8.82
N LYS A 13 -14.73 -11.07 -8.17
CA LYS A 13 -14.27 -12.42 -7.80
C LYS A 13 -14.97 -12.91 -6.53
N HIS A 14 -15.15 -14.23 -6.42
CA HIS A 14 -15.77 -14.84 -5.25
C HIS A 14 -14.90 -14.66 -3.99
N GLU A 15 -13.58 -14.73 -4.14
CA GLU A 15 -12.58 -14.58 -3.08
C GLU A 15 -12.20 -13.11 -2.81
N ARG A 16 -13.02 -12.14 -3.21
CA ARG A 16 -12.69 -10.69 -3.11
C ARG A 16 -12.20 -10.28 -1.73
N ASP A 17 -12.82 -10.78 -0.66
CA ASP A 17 -12.50 -10.40 0.72
C ASP A 17 -11.09 -10.89 1.11
N LEU A 18 -10.71 -12.08 0.63
CA LEU A 18 -9.37 -12.64 0.80
C LEU A 18 -8.33 -11.82 0.02
N ILE A 19 -8.63 -11.46 -1.22
CA ILE A 19 -7.69 -10.70 -2.07
C ILE A 19 -7.45 -9.31 -1.48
N HIS A 20 -8.51 -8.61 -1.07
CA HIS A 20 -8.40 -7.31 -0.38
C HIS A 20 -7.64 -7.41 0.93
N TYR A 21 -7.85 -8.49 1.70
CA TYR A 21 -7.09 -8.76 2.91
C TYR A 21 -5.59 -8.91 2.62
N VAL A 22 -5.23 -9.75 1.64
CA VAL A 22 -3.82 -9.98 1.24
C VAL A 22 -3.20 -8.67 0.75
N TRP A 23 -3.89 -7.93 -0.11
CA TRP A 23 -3.42 -6.65 -0.63
C TRP A 23 -3.16 -5.63 0.49
N THR A 24 -4.14 -5.45 1.39
CA THR A 24 -4.03 -4.46 2.48
C THR A 24 -2.84 -4.81 3.37
N ARG A 25 -2.67 -6.09 3.72
CA ARG A 25 -1.51 -6.56 4.49
C ARG A 25 -0.20 -6.30 3.75
N PHE A 26 -0.15 -6.52 2.45
CA PHE A 26 1.02 -6.23 1.62
C PHE A 26 1.41 -4.76 1.69
N VAL A 27 0.43 -3.86 1.49
CA VAL A 27 0.64 -2.41 1.56
C VAL A 27 1.10 -2.00 2.97
N THR A 28 0.55 -2.59 4.03
CA THR A 28 1.02 -2.30 5.39
C THR A 28 2.44 -2.78 5.65
N LEU A 29 2.86 -3.92 5.08
CA LEU A 29 4.23 -4.43 5.22
C LEU A 29 5.25 -3.56 4.48
N THR A 30 4.89 -3.03 3.32
CA THR A 30 5.76 -2.09 2.58
C THR A 30 5.79 -0.69 3.22
N GLY A 31 4.87 -0.40 4.14
CA GLY A 31 4.76 0.88 4.83
C GLY A 31 4.46 2.06 3.90
N LYS A 32 4.68 3.27 4.41
CA LYS A 32 4.62 4.55 3.67
C LYS A 32 5.80 4.74 2.70
N VAL A 33 6.62 3.71 2.46
CA VAL A 33 7.81 3.84 1.62
C VAL A 33 7.33 3.90 0.17
N ASN A 34 7.15 5.13 -0.29
CA ASN A 34 6.76 5.53 -1.63
C ASN A 34 7.77 4.99 -2.65
N LEU A 35 7.60 3.75 -3.16
CA LEU A 35 7.99 3.26 -4.50
C LEU A 35 8.71 1.90 -4.47
N GLU A 36 8.20 0.93 -5.23
CA GLU A 36 8.96 -0.21 -5.78
C GLU A 36 9.86 -0.95 -4.78
N VAL A 37 9.41 -1.04 -3.53
CA VAL A 37 10.19 -1.66 -2.46
C VAL A 37 10.04 -3.17 -2.53
N ASP A 38 11.18 -3.83 -2.50
CA ASP A 38 11.27 -5.27 -2.33
C ASP A 38 10.83 -5.66 -0.92
N LEU A 39 9.92 -6.64 -0.84
CA LEU A 39 9.32 -7.05 0.41
C LEU A 39 10.31 -7.89 1.24
N HIS A 40 10.81 -7.28 2.32
CA HIS A 40 11.80 -7.87 3.21
C HIS A 40 11.32 -7.92 4.67
N ILE A 41 11.55 -9.05 5.35
CA ILE A 41 11.32 -9.21 6.80
C ILE A 41 12.32 -8.36 7.59
N SER A 42 13.56 -8.30 7.10
CA SER A 42 14.70 -7.57 7.65
C SER A 42 15.65 -7.25 6.51
N LYS A 43 16.69 -6.42 6.72
CA LYS A 43 17.54 -5.85 5.66
C LYS A 43 17.92 -6.77 4.49
N ASN A 44 18.14 -8.07 4.71
CA ASN A 44 18.51 -9.04 3.68
C ASN A 44 17.61 -10.30 3.60
N ILE A 45 16.49 -10.37 4.32
CA ILE A 45 15.64 -11.57 4.33
C ILE A 45 14.34 -11.27 3.59
N PRO A 46 14.15 -11.76 2.35
CA PRO A 46 12.91 -11.54 1.61
C PRO A 46 11.76 -12.36 2.20
N TYR A 47 10.54 -11.86 2.04
CA TYR A 47 9.35 -12.64 2.39
C TYR A 47 9.09 -13.74 1.36
N THR A 48 9.04 -14.98 1.82
CA THR A 48 8.58 -16.14 1.05
C THR A 48 7.11 -16.43 1.32
N ILE A 49 6.48 -17.28 0.50
CA ILE A 49 5.08 -17.71 0.70
C ILE A 49 4.88 -18.28 2.12
N GLU A 50 5.82 -19.07 2.62
CA GLU A 50 5.75 -19.68 3.95
C GLU A 50 5.71 -18.62 5.07
N THR A 51 6.58 -17.61 4.95
CA THR A 51 6.61 -16.51 5.93
C THR A 51 5.36 -15.63 5.85
N LEU A 52 4.80 -15.46 4.65
CA LEU A 52 3.54 -14.73 4.43
C LEU A 52 2.35 -15.47 5.03
N VAL A 53 2.31 -16.80 4.91
CA VAL A 53 1.28 -17.66 5.55
C VAL A 53 1.23 -17.43 7.06
N ILE A 54 2.40 -17.43 7.71
CA ILE A 54 2.53 -17.17 9.15
C ILE A 54 2.10 -15.73 9.46
N LYS A 55 2.62 -14.75 8.71
CA LYS A 55 2.39 -13.32 8.98
C LYS A 55 0.93 -12.91 8.77
N PHE A 56 0.27 -13.49 7.76
CA PHE A 56 -1.10 -13.14 7.38
C PHE A 56 -2.13 -14.03 8.06
N ASN A 57 -1.70 -15.10 8.74
CA ASN A 57 -2.57 -16.03 9.45
C ASN A 57 -3.66 -16.60 8.54
N ARG A 58 -3.25 -17.15 7.40
CA ARG A 58 -4.12 -17.72 6.34
C ARG A 58 -3.48 -18.96 5.74
N GLY A 59 -4.30 -19.85 5.18
CA GLY A 59 -3.82 -21.08 4.54
C GLY A 59 -2.92 -20.79 3.34
N ILE A 60 -2.01 -21.72 3.03
CA ILE A 60 -1.05 -21.58 1.92
C ILE A 60 -1.75 -21.36 0.58
N ASP A 61 -2.86 -22.05 0.33
CA ASP A 61 -3.63 -21.94 -0.91
C ASP A 61 -4.31 -20.57 -1.01
N GLN A 62 -4.76 -20.03 0.11
CA GLN A 62 -5.37 -18.69 0.16
C GLN A 62 -4.34 -17.60 -0.13
N ILE A 63 -3.13 -17.73 0.41
CA ILE A 63 -2.04 -16.78 0.13
C ILE A 63 -1.60 -16.85 -1.33
N LYS A 64 -1.43 -18.06 -1.88
CA LYS A 64 -1.10 -18.25 -3.29
C LYS A 64 -2.16 -17.63 -4.20
N LEU A 65 -3.44 -17.95 -3.99
CA LEU A 65 -4.55 -17.38 -4.76
C LEU A 65 -4.56 -15.84 -4.71
N GLY A 66 -4.38 -15.26 -3.52
CA GLY A 66 -4.32 -13.82 -3.37
C GLY A 66 -3.14 -13.19 -4.12
N LEU A 67 -1.94 -13.78 -4.01
CA LEU A 67 -0.74 -13.29 -4.68
C LEU A 67 -0.84 -13.42 -6.20
N ASP A 68 -1.34 -14.55 -6.70
CA ASP A 68 -1.47 -14.82 -8.14
C ASP A 68 -2.39 -13.78 -8.80
N ILE A 69 -3.53 -13.47 -8.19
CA ILE A 69 -4.46 -12.45 -8.69
C ILE A 69 -3.83 -11.04 -8.63
N LEU A 70 -3.09 -10.73 -7.57
CA LEU A 70 -2.42 -9.43 -7.46
C LEU A 70 -1.27 -9.28 -8.47
N ILE A 71 -0.60 -10.37 -8.84
CA ILE A 71 0.39 -10.41 -9.93
C ILE A 71 -0.29 -10.27 -11.29
N GLU A 72 -1.39 -11.00 -11.52
CA GLU A 72 -2.21 -10.94 -12.75
C GLU A 72 -2.70 -9.50 -13.01
N LEU A 73 -3.16 -8.82 -11.97
CA LEU A 73 -3.59 -7.42 -12.03
C LEU A 73 -2.43 -6.41 -12.05
N GLU A 74 -1.18 -6.89 -12.12
CA GLU A 74 0.04 -6.09 -12.07
C GLU A 74 0.08 -5.11 -10.88
N MET A 75 -0.45 -5.52 -9.73
CA MET A 75 -0.36 -4.78 -8.48
C MET A 75 0.92 -5.15 -7.74
N ILE A 76 1.37 -6.39 -7.90
CA ILE A 76 2.63 -6.93 -7.38
C ILE A 76 3.42 -7.52 -8.56
N LYS A 77 4.75 -7.54 -8.45
CA LYS A 77 5.66 -8.24 -9.36
C LYS A 77 6.53 -9.20 -8.54
N LEU A 78 6.81 -10.37 -9.09
CA LEU A 78 7.85 -11.26 -8.60
C LEU A 78 9.13 -10.99 -9.40
N THR A 79 10.23 -10.67 -8.72
CA THR A 79 11.55 -10.46 -9.33
C THR A 79 12.24 -11.80 -9.58
N GLU A 80 13.29 -11.83 -10.40
CA GLU A 80 14.08 -13.04 -10.71
C GLU A 80 14.63 -13.73 -9.44
N ASP A 81 14.90 -12.94 -8.39
CA ASP A 81 15.34 -13.42 -7.08
C ASP A 81 14.21 -13.95 -6.18
N ASN A 82 13.01 -14.21 -6.71
CA ASN A 82 11.80 -14.59 -5.97
C ASN A 82 11.38 -13.58 -4.90
N ILE A 83 11.65 -12.30 -5.13
CA ILE A 83 11.29 -11.21 -4.22
C ILE A 83 10.02 -10.52 -4.73
N TYR A 84 9.03 -10.38 -3.86
CA TYR A 84 7.79 -9.67 -4.19
C TYR A 84 7.98 -8.15 -4.07
N ARG A 85 7.51 -7.41 -5.08
CA ARG A 85 7.60 -5.96 -5.17
C ARG A 85 6.25 -5.34 -5.54
N VAL A 86 5.85 -4.28 -4.85
CA VAL A 86 4.61 -3.55 -5.20
C VAL A 86 4.85 -2.61 -6.38
N LYS A 87 4.00 -2.68 -7.41
CA LYS A 87 4.06 -1.79 -8.57
C LYS A 87 3.34 -0.47 -8.26
N LYS A 88 3.96 0.68 -8.60
CA LYS A 88 3.27 1.98 -8.54
C LYS A 88 2.34 2.13 -9.75
N ASN A 89 1.07 2.40 -9.50
CA ASN A 89 0.17 2.89 -10.53
C ASN A 89 0.57 4.35 -10.85
N LYS A 90 1.44 4.57 -11.85
CA LYS A 90 1.72 5.92 -12.37
C LYS A 90 0.42 6.47 -12.93
N LYS A 91 -0.28 7.32 -12.17
CA LYS A 91 -1.31 8.19 -12.74
C LYS A 91 -0.60 9.08 -13.75
N VAL A 92 -0.85 8.86 -15.04
CA VAL A 92 -0.41 9.77 -16.10
C VAL A 92 -1.13 11.10 -15.85
N LYS A 93 -0.45 12.05 -15.19
CA LYS A 93 -0.86 13.46 -15.24
C LYS A 93 -0.70 13.87 -16.71
N LYS A 94 -1.79 13.87 -17.50
CA LYS A 94 -1.83 14.54 -18.80
C LYS A 94 -1.72 16.05 -18.54
N ASN A 95 -0.51 16.55 -18.30
CA ASN A 95 -0.26 17.97 -18.27
C ASN A 95 -0.22 18.49 -19.72
N LYS A 96 -1.32 19.13 -20.12
CA LYS A 96 -1.42 19.94 -21.34
C LYS A 96 -0.94 21.35 -21.01
N LYS A 97 0.27 21.74 -21.44
CA LYS A 97 0.80 23.09 -21.77
C LYS A 97 2.32 23.11 -21.51
N LYS A 98 3.12 23.15 -22.59
CA LYS A 98 3.79 24.34 -23.18
C LYS A 98 4.97 24.83 -22.34
N GLU A 99 6.14 24.79 -22.99
CA GLU A 99 7.45 25.31 -22.60
C GLU A 99 7.41 26.59 -21.77
N GLN A 100 8.21 26.64 -20.69
CA GLN A 100 9.26 27.65 -20.46
C GLN A 100 9.97 27.39 -19.12
N ASN A 101 11.28 27.64 -19.12
CA ASN A 101 12.24 27.48 -18.02
C ASN A 101 11.82 28.24 -16.75
N ILE A 102 12.21 27.73 -15.57
CA ILE A 102 12.93 28.41 -14.46
C ILE A 102 13.03 27.42 -13.28
N ASP A 103 14.24 27.27 -12.76
CA ASP A 103 14.58 26.55 -11.53
C ASP A 103 13.95 27.20 -10.29
N ALA A 104 13.24 26.42 -9.47
CA ALA A 104 13.14 26.62 -8.01
C ALA A 104 12.53 25.37 -7.38
N ILE A 105 13.18 24.91 -6.32
CA ILE A 105 12.80 23.80 -5.45
C ILE A 105 11.52 24.16 -4.72
N ASP A 106 10.51 23.29 -4.82
CA ASP A 106 9.56 22.97 -3.76
C ASP A 106 8.94 21.62 -4.14
N GLU A 107 9.41 20.55 -3.50
CA GLU A 107 8.80 19.22 -3.62
C GLU A 107 7.44 19.27 -2.91
N ASP A 108 6.41 19.68 -3.65
CA ASP A 108 5.04 19.37 -3.33
C ASP A 108 4.87 17.85 -3.41
N VAL A 109 5.20 17.17 -2.30
CA VAL A 109 4.80 15.79 -2.05
C VAL A 109 3.28 15.82 -1.86
N GLU A 110 2.55 15.86 -2.98
CA GLU A 110 1.12 15.63 -3.00
C GLU A 110 0.87 14.29 -2.30
N ASP A 111 0.27 14.36 -1.12
CA ASP A 111 -0.21 13.24 -0.32
C ASP A 111 -1.01 12.26 -1.18
N ILE A 112 -0.33 11.28 -1.76
CA ILE A 112 -0.96 10.09 -2.27
C ILE A 112 -1.41 9.36 -1.02
N ARG A 113 -2.66 9.60 -0.59
CA ARG A 113 -3.37 8.83 0.45
C ARG A 113 -3.44 7.35 0.06
N ILE A 114 -2.32 6.66 0.17
CA ILE A 114 -2.23 5.23 0.42
C ILE A 114 -2.50 5.13 1.92
N VAL A 115 -3.72 4.72 2.26
CA VAL A 115 -4.28 4.54 3.62
C VAL A 115 -3.24 4.72 4.72
N CYS A 116 -3.16 5.95 5.25
CA CYS A 116 -2.45 6.21 6.48
C CYS A 116 -3.41 5.83 7.60
N PHE A 117 -3.28 4.63 8.16
CA PHE A 117 -3.70 4.45 9.54
C PHE A 117 -2.76 5.36 10.34
N TYR A 118 -3.28 6.48 10.85
CA TYR A 118 -2.57 7.19 11.90
C TYR A 118 -2.56 6.21 13.07
N ASP A 119 -1.38 5.66 13.40
CA ASP A 119 -1.16 5.07 14.70
C ASP A 119 -1.57 6.15 15.71
N GLY A 120 -2.53 5.82 16.57
CA GLY A 120 -3.25 6.78 17.42
C GLY A 120 -2.39 7.44 18.52
N ASP A 121 -1.07 7.45 18.36
CA ASP A 121 -0.09 7.86 19.36
C ASP A 121 0.51 9.25 19.09
N GLU A 122 0.25 9.86 17.94
CA GLU A 122 0.55 11.29 17.72
C GLU A 122 -0.70 12.13 17.97
N GLU A 123 -0.68 12.86 19.10
CA GLU A 123 -1.71 13.82 19.49
C GLU A 123 -1.95 14.80 18.33
N ARG A 124 -3.11 14.67 17.68
CA ARG A 124 -3.52 15.64 16.65
C ARG A 124 -3.52 17.03 17.30
N PRO A 125 -2.91 18.05 16.67
CA PRO A 125 -2.99 19.39 17.20
C PRO A 125 -4.47 19.81 17.23
N LEU A 126 -4.94 20.21 18.41
CA LEU A 126 -6.32 20.67 18.60
C LEU A 126 -6.56 21.91 17.74
N GLY A 127 -7.71 21.96 17.07
CA GLY A 127 -8.15 23.15 16.36
C GLY A 127 -8.43 24.31 17.33
N VAL A 128 -8.39 25.55 16.82
CA VAL A 128 -8.71 26.74 17.62
C VAL A 128 -10.14 26.62 18.17
N GLY A 129 -10.27 26.51 19.49
CA GLY A 129 -11.55 26.36 20.20
C GLY A 129 -11.89 24.93 20.65
N GLU A 130 -11.09 23.94 20.26
CA GLU A 130 -11.22 22.58 20.76
C GLU A 130 -10.53 22.43 22.12
N ARG A 131 -11.15 21.67 23.02
CA ARG A 131 -10.61 21.33 24.35
C ARG A 131 -10.79 19.84 24.57
N VAL A 132 -9.74 19.17 25.05
CA VAL A 132 -9.82 17.76 25.47
C VAL A 132 -10.77 17.69 26.67
N VAL A 133 -11.84 16.92 26.53
CA VAL A 133 -12.85 16.80 27.59
C VAL A 133 -12.45 15.71 28.59
N GLN A 134 -11.86 14.60 28.14
CA GLN A 134 -11.29 13.55 28.99
C GLN A 134 -10.19 12.78 28.25
N LYS A 135 -9.12 12.42 28.97
CA LYS A 135 -8.06 11.52 28.51
C LYS A 135 -8.15 10.22 29.32
N TRP A 136 -8.32 9.10 28.65
CA TRP A 136 -8.29 7.78 29.29
C TRP A 136 -6.93 7.16 29.05
N SER A 137 -6.34 6.61 30.11
CA SER A 137 -5.13 5.78 30.05
C SER A 137 -5.52 4.41 30.59
N PHE A 138 -5.12 3.37 29.88
CA PHE A 138 -5.28 1.96 30.26
C PHE A 138 -3.95 1.42 30.79
#